data_AF-A0A376VWH8-F1
#
_entry.id   AF-A0A376VWH8-F1
#
_cell.length_a   1.000
_cell.length_b   1.000
_cell.length_c   1.000
_cell.angle_alpha   90.00
_cell.angle_beta   90.00
_cell.angle_gamma   90.00
#
_symmetry.space_group_name_H-M   'P 1'
#
loop_
_entity.id
_entity.type
_entity.pdbx_description
1 polymer ?
#
loop_
_entity_poly.entity_id
_entity_poly.type
_entity_poly.pdbx_seq_one_letter_code
_entity_poly.pdbx_strand_id
1 'polypeptide(L)'
;MAIKSPPGLIPLSHLSGEELLAHLRFNRVTDEKGRYLPFDELQYRIKKGENVDVAWTLTRLARNAAIQRINYCNEAGEQAGFNITPVIAEACELVDKRATALALKDQTERLRGAGAELSQLRLEEPITSSQLEGANTTTLVARKMLETGRSPRTEDEHMIAGNARLMAEIPHLLAEPLTPALIRQLHAIGMGGINDAKYRPGEFRETDDVVIADYDGNIVHQPPAAALLPERLEKSLPVVKQP
;
A
#
# COMPACT_ATOMS: atom_id res chain seq x y z
N MET A 1 -7.09 10.72 -16.96
CA MET A 1 -7.70 9.70 -17.86
C MET A 1 -8.68 8.90 -17.01
N ALA A 2 -9.97 8.86 -17.35
CA ALA A 2 -10.97 8.25 -16.47
C ALA A 2 -10.72 6.73 -16.35
N ILE A 3 -10.53 6.25 -15.12
CA ILE A 3 -10.43 4.82 -14.81
C ILE A 3 -11.78 4.19 -15.15
N LYS A 4 -11.79 3.19 -16.04
CA LYS A 4 -13.03 2.51 -16.44
C LYS A 4 -13.38 1.40 -15.47
N SER A 5 -14.59 1.44 -14.94
CA SER A 5 -15.12 0.38 -14.07
C SER A 5 -15.36 -0.91 -14.86
N PRO A 6 -15.12 -2.08 -14.23
CA PRO A 6 -15.46 -3.37 -14.82
C PRO A 6 -16.98 -3.55 -15.02
N PRO A 7 -17.40 -4.30 -16.04
CA PRO A 7 -18.79 -4.70 -16.20
C PRO A 7 -19.20 -5.67 -15.09
N GLY A 8 -20.51 -5.79 -14.88
CA GLY A 8 -21.08 -6.83 -14.01
C GLY A 8 -20.73 -8.22 -14.52
N LEU A 9 -20.54 -9.17 -13.60
CA LEU A 9 -20.23 -10.55 -13.97
C LEU A 9 -21.47 -11.27 -14.50
N ILE A 10 -21.34 -11.95 -15.63
CA ILE A 10 -22.44 -12.70 -16.24
C ILE A 10 -22.53 -14.07 -15.56
N PRO A 11 -23.72 -14.50 -15.07
CA PRO A 11 -23.91 -15.87 -14.58
C PRO A 11 -23.56 -16.90 -15.66
N LEU A 12 -22.83 -17.95 -15.32
CA LEU A 12 -22.43 -18.98 -16.29
C LEU A 12 -23.63 -19.65 -16.98
N SER A 13 -24.78 -19.72 -16.31
CA SER A 13 -26.04 -20.22 -16.88
C SER A 13 -26.59 -19.36 -18.03
N HIS A 14 -26.14 -18.12 -18.17
CA HIS A 14 -26.55 -17.20 -19.24
C HIS A 14 -25.57 -17.19 -20.42
N LEU A 15 -24.48 -17.95 -20.35
CA LEU A 15 -23.49 -18.05 -21.44
C LEU A 15 -23.74 -19.31 -22.26
N SER A 16 -23.78 -19.15 -23.58
CA SER A 16 -23.85 -20.30 -24.49
C SER A 16 -22.52 -21.07 -24.50
N GLY A 17 -22.58 -22.36 -24.89
CA GLY A 17 -21.37 -23.18 -25.04
C GLY A 17 -20.39 -22.62 -26.07
N GLU A 18 -20.90 -22.00 -27.14
CA GLU A 18 -20.09 -21.35 -28.17
C GLU A 18 -19.35 -20.12 -27.62
N GLU A 19 -20.03 -19.27 -26.84
CA GLU A 19 -19.40 -18.10 -26.19
C GLU A 19 -18.32 -18.52 -25.20
N LEU A 20 -18.57 -19.55 -24.40
CA LEU A 20 -17.59 -20.09 -23.47
C LEU A 20 -16.35 -20.60 -24.20
N LEU A 21 -16.52 -21.37 -25.27
CA LEU A 21 -15.41 -21.90 -26.07
C LEU A 21 -14.61 -20.79 -26.73
N ALA A 22 -15.28 -19.79 -27.33
CA ALA A 22 -14.64 -18.66 -27.99
C ALA A 22 -13.77 -17.81 -27.03
N HIS A 23 -14.19 -17.71 -25.76
CA HIS A 23 -13.54 -16.87 -24.75
C HIS A 23 -12.74 -17.66 -23.71
N LEU A 24 -12.65 -18.99 -23.83
CA LEU A 24 -12.05 -19.87 -22.81
C LEU A 24 -10.62 -19.46 -22.45
N ARG A 25 -9.87 -18.89 -23.41
CA ARG A 25 -8.51 -18.39 -23.16
C ARG A 25 -8.44 -17.28 -22.11
N PHE A 26 -9.54 -16.60 -21.78
CA PHE A 26 -9.59 -15.60 -20.73
C PHE A 26 -9.80 -16.19 -19.34
N ASN A 27 -10.14 -17.48 -19.22
CA ASN A 27 -10.28 -18.21 -17.95
C ASN A 27 -8.90 -18.55 -17.36
N ARG A 28 -8.15 -17.53 -16.98
CA ARG A 28 -6.82 -17.61 -16.38
C ARG A 28 -6.56 -16.41 -15.47
N VAL A 29 -5.66 -16.59 -14.50
CA VAL A 29 -5.34 -15.56 -13.49
C VAL A 29 -4.54 -14.41 -14.12
N THR A 30 -3.58 -14.75 -14.97
CA THR A 30 -2.70 -13.84 -15.71
C THR A 30 -2.84 -14.05 -17.21
N ASP A 31 -2.44 -13.07 -18.02
CA ASP A 31 -2.41 -13.24 -19.48
C ASP A 31 -1.26 -14.15 -19.96
N GLU A 32 -1.14 -14.35 -21.28
CA GLU A 32 -0.08 -15.15 -21.90
C GLU A 32 1.35 -14.65 -21.61
N LYS A 33 1.49 -13.39 -21.18
CA LYS A 33 2.76 -12.76 -20.81
C LYS A 33 2.97 -12.74 -19.29
N GLY A 34 2.11 -13.40 -18.51
CA GLY A 34 2.18 -13.42 -17.06
C GLY A 34 1.67 -12.15 -16.36
N ARG A 35 1.03 -11.22 -17.09
CA ARG A 35 0.56 -9.94 -16.53
C ARG A 35 -0.77 -10.12 -15.81
N TYR A 36 -0.86 -9.61 -14.58
CA TYR A 36 -2.12 -9.50 -13.84
C TYR A 36 -2.82 -8.17 -14.16
N LEU A 37 -3.54 -8.14 -15.27
CA LEU A 37 -4.11 -6.89 -15.77
C LEU A 37 -5.39 -6.48 -15.02
N PRO A 38 -5.52 -5.21 -14.60
CA PRO A 38 -6.80 -4.64 -14.23
C PRO A 38 -7.73 -4.49 -15.47
N PHE A 39 -9.02 -4.28 -15.24
CA PHE A 39 -10.02 -4.26 -16.31
C PHE A 39 -9.81 -3.12 -17.31
N ASP A 40 -9.45 -1.94 -16.81
CA ASP A 40 -9.12 -0.75 -17.59
C ASP A 40 -8.03 -1.04 -18.63
N GLU A 41 -7.07 -1.92 -18.32
CA GLU A 41 -6.05 -2.37 -19.28
C GLU A 41 -6.48 -3.55 -20.14
N LEU A 42 -7.18 -4.52 -19.55
CA LEU A 42 -7.55 -5.77 -20.21
C LEU A 42 -8.49 -5.52 -21.40
N GLN A 43 -9.46 -4.61 -21.26
CA GLN A 43 -10.45 -4.32 -22.30
C GLN A 43 -9.82 -3.90 -23.65
N TYR A 44 -8.68 -3.21 -23.62
CA TYR A 44 -7.98 -2.76 -24.83
C TYR A 44 -7.14 -3.85 -25.49
N ARG A 45 -6.99 -5.01 -24.84
CA ARG A 45 -6.22 -6.16 -25.33
C ARG A 45 -7.12 -7.28 -25.88
N ILE A 46 -8.43 -7.12 -25.79
CA ILE A 46 -9.43 -8.02 -26.36
C ILE A 46 -9.56 -7.73 -27.86
N LYS A 47 -9.70 -8.78 -28.69
CA LYS A 47 -9.77 -8.58 -30.15
C LYS A 47 -11.09 -7.93 -30.51
N LYS A 48 -11.07 -7.08 -31.54
CA LYS A 48 -12.30 -6.47 -32.09
C LYS A 48 -13.29 -7.57 -32.50
N GLY A 49 -14.51 -7.50 -31.98
CA GLY A 49 -15.58 -8.48 -32.24
C GLY A 49 -15.77 -9.51 -31.13
N GLU A 50 -14.87 -9.58 -30.15
CA GLU A 50 -15.06 -10.42 -28.97
C GLU A 50 -15.84 -9.70 -27.88
N ASN A 51 -16.56 -10.48 -27.07
CA ASN A 51 -17.36 -9.94 -25.99
C ASN A 51 -16.49 -9.67 -24.75
N VAL A 52 -16.32 -8.38 -24.46
CA VAL A 52 -15.50 -7.90 -23.33
C VAL A 52 -16.05 -8.37 -21.98
N ASP A 53 -17.37 -8.45 -21.84
CA ASP A 53 -18.03 -8.82 -20.59
C ASP A 53 -17.85 -10.31 -20.30
N VAL A 54 -17.91 -11.15 -21.34
CA VAL A 54 -17.62 -12.59 -21.24
C VAL A 54 -16.15 -12.83 -20.91
N ALA A 55 -15.24 -12.12 -21.60
CA ALA A 55 -13.81 -12.20 -21.32
C ALA A 55 -13.49 -11.82 -19.87
N TRP A 56 -14.03 -10.70 -19.38
CA TRP A 56 -13.84 -10.26 -18.00
C TRP A 56 -14.48 -11.23 -16.99
N THR A 57 -15.66 -11.75 -17.28
CA THR A 57 -16.35 -12.76 -16.47
C THR A 57 -15.48 -14.00 -16.29
N LEU A 58 -14.90 -14.54 -17.38
CA LEU A 58 -14.02 -15.71 -17.32
C LEU A 58 -12.70 -15.41 -16.61
N THR A 59 -12.12 -14.23 -16.80
CA THR A 59 -10.93 -13.82 -16.02
C THR A 59 -11.23 -13.72 -14.53
N ARG A 60 -12.37 -13.14 -14.14
CA ARG A 60 -12.79 -13.08 -12.74
C ARG A 60 -13.14 -14.45 -12.17
N LEU A 61 -13.69 -15.37 -12.96
CA LEU A 61 -13.92 -16.75 -12.57
C LEU A 61 -12.61 -17.43 -12.15
N ALA A 62 -11.58 -17.41 -13.01
CA ALA A 62 -10.27 -17.96 -12.70
C ALA A 62 -9.64 -17.30 -11.47
N ARG A 63 -9.68 -15.96 -11.39
CA ARG A 63 -9.11 -15.20 -10.27
C ARG A 63 -9.85 -15.44 -8.95
N ASN A 64 -11.16 -15.67 -8.99
CA ASN A 64 -11.95 -15.97 -7.79
C ASN A 64 -11.74 -17.42 -7.33
N ALA A 65 -11.50 -18.35 -8.26
CA ALA A 65 -11.17 -19.73 -7.92
C ALA A 65 -9.78 -19.85 -7.26
N ALA A 66 -8.83 -19.01 -7.67
CA ALA A 66 -7.46 -19.02 -7.15
C ALA A 66 -7.23 -18.11 -5.93
N ILE A 67 -8.25 -17.33 -5.51
CA ILE A 67 -8.07 -16.29 -4.51
C ILE A 67 -7.73 -16.87 -3.14
N GLN A 68 -6.68 -16.34 -2.53
CA GLN A 68 -6.38 -16.53 -1.12
C GLN A 68 -7.17 -15.49 -0.33
N ARG A 69 -8.20 -15.95 0.39
CA ARG A 69 -9.06 -15.08 1.18
C ARG A 69 -8.37 -14.71 2.48
N ILE A 70 -8.50 -13.44 2.87
CA ILE A 70 -8.07 -12.94 4.18
C ILE A 70 -9.29 -12.69 5.06
N ASN A 71 -9.10 -12.76 6.38
CA ASN A 71 -10.18 -12.53 7.34
C ASN A 71 -10.45 -11.03 7.53
N TYR A 72 -10.87 -10.36 6.46
CA TYR A 72 -11.22 -8.95 6.44
C TYR A 72 -12.31 -8.69 5.40
N CYS A 73 -13.29 -7.86 5.74
CA CYS A 73 -14.39 -7.50 4.85
C CYS A 73 -14.49 -5.99 4.66
N ASN A 74 -14.98 -5.58 3.49
CA ASN A 74 -15.41 -4.21 3.27
C ASN A 74 -16.78 -3.93 3.92
N GLU A 75 -17.30 -2.71 3.76
CA GLU A 75 -18.59 -2.29 4.34
C GLU A 75 -19.80 -3.06 3.76
N ALA A 76 -19.68 -3.55 2.52
CA ALA A 76 -20.69 -4.40 1.89
C ALA A 76 -20.61 -5.87 2.34
N GLY A 77 -19.70 -6.22 3.25
CA GLY A 77 -19.49 -7.59 3.72
C GLY A 77 -18.69 -8.47 2.76
N GLU A 78 -18.12 -7.90 1.70
CA GLU A 78 -17.31 -8.63 0.73
C GLU A 78 -15.94 -8.95 1.32
N GLN A 79 -15.60 -10.24 1.37
CA GLN A 79 -14.33 -10.70 1.91
C GLN A 79 -13.17 -10.37 0.98
N ALA A 80 -12.14 -9.71 1.51
CA ALA A 80 -10.92 -9.40 0.79
C ALA A 80 -10.09 -10.66 0.52
N GLY A 81 -9.20 -10.55 -0.46
CA GLY A 81 -8.27 -11.60 -0.82
C GLY A 81 -7.36 -11.18 -1.95
N PHE A 82 -6.36 -12.00 -2.22
CA PHE A 82 -5.36 -11.73 -3.25
C PHE A 82 -5.03 -13.01 -4.02
N ASN A 83 -4.41 -12.87 -5.19
CA ASN A 83 -3.85 -13.97 -5.95
C ASN A 83 -2.34 -13.86 -5.92
N ILE A 84 -1.64 -14.93 -5.53
CA ILE A 84 -0.20 -15.04 -5.73
C ILE A 84 0.04 -15.38 -7.19
N THR A 85 0.61 -14.44 -7.93
CA THR A 85 1.02 -14.63 -9.32
C THR A 85 2.49 -15.07 -9.38
N PRO A 86 2.96 -15.65 -10.50
CA PRO A 86 4.37 -16.00 -10.64
C PRO A 86 5.32 -14.82 -10.37
N VAL A 87 4.95 -13.60 -10.81
CA VAL A 87 5.74 -12.38 -10.57
C VAL A 87 5.79 -12.00 -9.09
N ILE A 88 4.66 -12.15 -8.38
CA ILE A 88 4.64 -11.91 -6.92
C ILE A 88 5.50 -12.95 -6.20
N ALA A 89 5.39 -14.23 -6.58
CA ALA A 89 6.18 -15.30 -5.98
C ALA A 89 7.69 -15.11 -6.20
N GLU A 90 8.10 -14.71 -7.41
CA GLU A 90 9.49 -14.37 -7.72
C GLU A 90 9.99 -13.18 -6.89
N ALA A 91 9.16 -12.14 -6.73
CA ALA A 91 9.49 -10.99 -5.90
C ALA A 91 9.65 -11.39 -4.42
N CYS A 92 8.75 -12.22 -3.89
CA CYS A 92 8.85 -12.77 -2.54
C CYS A 92 10.16 -13.56 -2.36
N GLU A 93 10.47 -14.47 -3.29
CA GLU A 93 11.71 -15.26 -3.25
C GLU A 93 12.96 -14.37 -3.26
N LEU A 94 12.96 -13.30 -4.06
CA LEU A 94 14.06 -12.34 -4.10
C LEU A 94 14.23 -11.58 -2.78
N VAL A 95 13.12 -11.16 -2.18
CA VAL A 95 13.11 -10.50 -0.87
C VAL A 95 13.63 -11.46 0.20
N ASP A 96 13.12 -12.69 0.25
CA ASP A 96 13.52 -13.70 1.24
C ASP A 96 15.02 -13.96 1.19
N LYS A 97 15.59 -14.13 -0.01
CA LYS A 97 17.03 -14.33 -0.19
C LYS A 97 17.88 -13.17 0.36
N ARG A 98 17.36 -11.94 0.38
CA ARG A 98 18.08 -10.72 0.77
C ARG A 98 17.75 -10.21 2.17
N ALA A 99 16.61 -10.60 2.73
CA ALA A 99 16.12 -10.14 4.02
C ALA A 99 16.28 -11.18 5.14
N THR A 100 16.94 -12.32 4.88
CA THR A 100 17.28 -13.25 5.98
C THR A 100 18.20 -12.59 7.00
N ALA A 101 18.12 -13.03 8.25
CA ALA A 101 19.03 -12.58 9.31
C ALA A 101 20.51 -12.77 8.92
N LEU A 102 20.83 -13.82 8.16
CA LEU A 102 22.19 -14.06 7.66
C LEU A 102 22.58 -13.04 6.58
N ALA A 103 21.70 -12.75 5.62
CA ALA A 103 21.95 -11.75 4.58
C ALA A 103 22.11 -10.35 5.19
N LEU A 104 21.26 -9.99 6.15
CA LEU A 104 21.37 -8.72 6.88
C LEU A 104 22.67 -8.64 7.69
N LYS A 105 23.08 -9.75 8.33
CA LYS A 105 24.35 -9.82 9.05
C LYS A 105 25.56 -9.65 8.11
N ASP A 106 25.59 -10.37 6.99
CA ASP A 106 26.64 -10.25 5.97
C ASP A 106 26.70 -8.82 5.40
N GLN A 107 25.56 -8.21 5.09
CA GLN A 107 25.51 -6.80 4.68
C GLN A 107 26.06 -5.86 5.76
N THR A 108 25.66 -6.04 7.01
CA THR A 108 26.14 -5.23 8.15
C THR A 108 27.65 -5.41 8.36
N GLU A 109 28.16 -6.63 8.20
CA GLU A 109 29.60 -6.93 8.31
C GLU A 109 30.40 -6.32 7.16
N ARG A 110 29.90 -6.35 5.91
CA ARG A 110 30.51 -5.68 4.76
C ARG A 110 30.56 -4.16 4.92
N LEU A 111 29.53 -3.60 5.56
CA LEU A 111 29.44 -2.17 5.84
C LEU A 111 30.15 -1.79 7.16
N ARG A 112 30.74 -2.75 7.88
CA ARG A 112 31.47 -2.51 9.12
C ARG A 112 32.73 -1.69 8.81
N GLY A 113 32.70 -0.40 9.16
CA GLY A 113 33.78 0.56 8.86
C GLY A 113 33.30 1.77 8.05
N ALA A 114 32.14 1.66 7.40
CA ALA A 114 31.47 2.71 6.63
C ALA A 114 30.78 3.77 7.52
N GLY A 115 31.33 4.07 8.70
CA GLY A 115 30.61 4.71 9.82
C GLY A 115 29.79 5.95 9.47
N ALA A 116 30.31 6.83 8.63
CA ALA A 116 29.60 8.04 8.17
C ALA A 116 28.62 7.78 7.02
N GLU A 117 28.83 6.74 6.21
CA GLU A 117 27.97 6.38 5.07
C GLU A 117 26.72 5.65 5.56
N LEU A 118 26.84 4.83 6.61
CA LEU A 118 25.71 4.18 7.27
C LEU A 118 24.79 5.17 7.98
N SER A 119 25.33 6.24 8.57
CA SER A 119 24.51 7.30 9.17
C SER A 119 23.77 8.12 8.11
N GLN A 120 24.35 8.27 6.91
CA GLN A 120 23.69 8.93 5.79
C GLN A 120 22.46 8.16 5.29
N LEU A 121 22.55 6.82 5.21
CA LEU A 121 21.42 5.97 4.82
C LEU A 121 20.24 6.08 5.79
N ARG A 122 20.51 6.27 7.09
CA ARG A 122 19.45 6.45 8.10
C ARG A 122 18.64 7.73 7.91
N LEU A 123 19.22 8.75 7.26
CA LEU A 123 18.54 10.02 6.98
C LEU A 123 17.83 10.02 5.63
N GLU A 124 18.16 9.10 4.73
CA GLU A 124 17.54 9.06 3.41
C GLU A 124 16.05 8.75 3.52
N GLU A 125 15.70 7.68 4.23
CA GLU A 125 14.32 7.24 4.37
C GLU A 125 13.36 8.33 4.89
N PRO A 126 13.63 9.03 6.01
CA PRO A 126 12.72 10.08 6.48
C PRO A 126 12.63 11.27 5.52
N ILE A 127 13.67 11.57 4.73
CA ILE A 127 13.66 12.65 3.75
C ILE A 127 12.84 12.25 2.52
N THR A 128 13.15 11.10 1.92
CA THR A 128 12.55 10.65 0.66
C THR A 128 11.08 10.36 0.81
N SER A 129 10.67 9.68 1.88
CA SER A 129 9.25 9.41 2.16
C SER A 129 8.48 10.71 2.43
N SER A 130 9.02 11.65 3.21
CA SER A 130 8.33 12.94 3.43
C SER A 130 8.18 13.76 2.15
N GLN A 131 9.18 13.73 1.26
CA GLN A 131 9.11 14.37 -0.06
C GLN A 131 8.09 13.68 -0.98
N LEU A 132 7.97 12.35 -0.90
CA LEU A 132 6.94 11.59 -1.60
C LEU A 132 5.54 11.99 -1.13
N GLU A 133 5.38 12.25 0.17
CA GLU A 133 4.16 12.77 0.80
C GLU A 133 3.96 14.30 0.61
N GLY A 134 4.84 14.96 -0.17
CA GLY A 134 4.65 16.35 -0.60
C GLY A 134 5.48 17.41 0.13
N ALA A 135 6.38 17.04 1.04
CA ALA A 135 7.24 18.01 1.73
C ALA A 135 8.18 18.71 0.73
N ASN A 136 8.02 20.02 0.56
CA ASN A 136 8.78 20.81 -0.41
C ASN A 136 10.11 21.34 0.15
N THR A 137 10.90 20.45 0.78
CA THR A 137 12.24 20.78 1.28
C THR A 137 13.29 20.02 0.50
N THR A 138 14.31 20.72 -0.02
CA THR A 138 15.41 20.06 -0.75
C THR A 138 16.16 19.08 0.15
N THR A 139 16.63 17.97 -0.42
CA THR A 139 17.41 16.95 0.30
C THR A 139 18.64 17.54 0.99
N LEU A 140 19.28 18.55 0.38
CA LEU A 140 20.43 19.25 0.98
C LEU A 140 20.06 19.98 2.29
N VAL A 141 18.95 20.72 2.28
CA VAL A 141 18.47 21.46 3.45
C VAL A 141 17.96 20.51 4.53
N ALA A 142 17.20 19.50 4.14
CA ALA A 142 16.67 18.47 5.02
C ALA A 142 17.80 17.70 5.73
N ARG A 143 18.81 17.26 4.98
CA ARG A 143 19.98 16.57 5.52
C ARG A 143 20.72 17.45 6.52
N LYS A 144 21.05 18.69 6.13
CA LYS A 144 21.74 19.64 7.02
C LYS A 144 20.95 19.87 8.31
N MET A 145 19.63 20.01 8.23
CA MET A 145 18.77 20.18 9.40
C MET A 145 18.89 19.01 10.37
N LEU A 146 18.78 17.77 9.87
CA LEU A 146 18.87 16.56 10.68
C LEU A 146 20.28 16.36 11.25
N GLU A 147 21.32 16.56 10.45
CA GLU A 147 22.73 16.40 10.87
C GLU A 147 23.14 17.39 11.95
N THR A 148 22.72 18.65 11.85
CA THR A 148 23.06 19.68 12.85
C THR A 148 22.12 19.68 14.05
N GLY A 149 21.06 18.88 14.03
CA GLY A 149 20.00 18.92 15.05
C GLY A 149 19.28 20.27 15.12
N ARG A 150 19.25 21.02 14.01
CA ARG A 150 18.59 22.33 13.96
C ARG A 150 17.08 22.10 14.03
N SER A 151 16.37 22.88 14.84
CA SER A 151 14.90 22.83 14.89
C SER A 151 14.27 23.12 13.51
N PRO A 152 13.24 22.37 13.11
CA PRO A 152 12.45 22.65 11.91
C PRO A 152 11.75 24.01 12.01
N ARG A 153 11.54 24.67 10.87
CA ARG A 153 10.99 26.04 10.78
C ARG A 153 9.70 26.13 9.97
N THR A 154 9.42 25.14 9.13
CA THR A 154 8.26 25.09 8.22
C THR A 154 7.50 23.79 8.44
N GLU A 155 6.22 23.73 8.02
CA GLU A 155 5.46 22.48 8.07
C GLU A 155 6.21 21.33 7.35
N ASP A 156 6.79 21.59 6.19
CA ASP A 156 7.59 20.61 5.43
C ASP A 156 8.83 20.11 6.19
N GLU A 157 9.55 21.02 6.86
CA GLU A 157 10.69 20.65 7.71
C GLU A 157 10.23 19.83 8.92
N HIS A 158 9.07 20.17 9.49
CA HIS A 158 8.46 19.41 10.57
C HIS A 158 8.01 18.02 10.12
N MET A 159 7.50 17.84 8.90
CA MET A 159 7.19 16.53 8.34
C MET A 159 8.43 15.64 8.31
N ILE A 160 9.55 16.17 7.76
CA ILE A 160 10.81 15.44 7.67
C ILE A 160 11.38 15.11 9.05
N ALA A 161 11.41 16.10 9.96
CA ALA A 161 11.90 15.89 11.32
C ALA A 161 11.01 14.90 12.09
N GLY A 162 9.69 14.97 11.88
CA GLY A 162 8.71 14.05 12.44
C GLY A 162 8.95 12.62 12.01
N ASN A 163 9.15 12.39 10.71
CA ASN A 163 9.43 11.05 10.22
C ASN A 163 10.81 10.53 10.68
N ALA A 164 11.81 11.40 10.79
CA ALA A 164 13.11 11.03 11.36
C ALA A 164 12.99 10.60 12.84
N ARG A 165 12.16 11.28 13.65
CA ARG A 165 11.85 10.86 15.01
C ARG A 165 11.14 9.51 15.03
N LEU A 166 10.12 9.33 14.18
CA LEU A 166 9.41 8.06 14.07
C LEU A 166 10.35 6.89 13.77
N MET A 167 11.22 7.04 12.76
CA MET A 167 12.21 6.02 12.39
C MET A 167 13.21 5.72 13.52
N ALA A 168 13.54 6.71 14.35
CA ALA A 168 14.41 6.52 15.52
C ALA A 168 13.72 5.77 16.67
N GLU A 169 12.40 5.92 16.83
CA GLU A 169 11.61 5.28 17.89
C GLU A 169 11.24 3.83 17.57
N ILE A 170 11.03 3.48 16.29
CA ILE A 170 10.59 2.13 15.86
C ILE A 170 11.41 0.99 16.48
N PRO A 171 12.76 1.00 16.53
CA PRO A 171 13.55 -0.07 17.13
C PRO A 171 13.22 -0.36 18.59
N HIS A 172 12.78 0.65 19.35
CA HIS A 172 12.40 0.52 20.76
C HIS A 172 11.00 -0.08 20.94
N LEU A 173 10.20 -0.13 19.87
CA LEU A 173 8.81 -0.59 19.86
C LEU A 173 8.62 -1.93 19.15
N LEU A 174 9.68 -2.53 18.59
CA LEU A 174 9.60 -3.77 17.81
C LEU A 174 9.06 -4.97 18.58
N ALA A 175 9.28 -5.01 19.89
CA ALA A 175 8.79 -6.08 20.76
C ALA A 175 7.32 -5.87 21.20
N GLU A 176 6.77 -4.66 21.01
CA GLU A 176 5.42 -4.34 21.42
C GLU A 176 4.39 -4.96 20.46
N PRO A 177 3.27 -5.49 20.96
CA PRO A 177 2.23 -5.99 20.09
C PRO A 177 1.64 -4.85 19.26
N LEU A 178 1.49 -5.08 17.94
CA LEU A 178 0.79 -4.14 17.08
C LEU A 178 -0.67 -4.01 17.54
N THR A 179 -1.03 -2.83 18.03
CA THR A 179 -2.33 -2.47 18.61
C THR A 179 -2.78 -1.10 18.08
N PRO A 180 -4.07 -0.75 18.17
CA PRO A 180 -4.53 0.59 17.81
C PRO A 180 -3.82 1.68 18.63
N ALA A 181 -3.53 1.42 19.90
CA ALA A 181 -2.78 2.33 20.77
C ALA A 181 -1.35 2.56 20.25
N LEU A 182 -0.63 1.50 19.86
CA LEU A 182 0.71 1.63 19.29
C LEU A 182 0.67 2.41 17.97
N ILE A 183 -0.30 2.14 17.09
CA ILE A 183 -0.46 2.88 15.83
C ILE A 183 -0.70 4.37 16.09
N ARG A 184 -1.56 4.71 17.06
CA ARG A 184 -1.80 6.10 17.48
C ARG A 184 -0.54 6.75 18.07
N GLN A 185 0.25 6.01 18.85
CA GLN A 185 1.52 6.49 19.37
C GLN A 185 2.52 6.79 18.25
N LEU A 186 2.68 5.89 17.28
CA LEU A 186 3.53 6.09 16.10
C LEU A 186 3.07 7.32 15.30
N HIS A 187 1.75 7.46 15.09
CA HIS A 187 1.17 8.63 14.45
C HIS A 187 1.47 9.93 15.22
N ALA A 188 1.39 9.92 16.56
CA ALA A 188 1.72 11.07 17.39
C ALA A 188 3.20 11.48 17.27
N ILE A 189 4.12 10.50 17.26
CA ILE A 189 5.56 10.74 17.12
C ILE A 189 5.87 11.38 15.74
N GLY A 190 5.30 10.81 14.68
CA GLY A 190 5.53 11.26 13.30
C GLY A 190 4.93 12.64 13.01
N MET A 191 3.72 12.91 13.50
CA MET A 191 2.97 14.13 13.15
C MET A 191 3.14 15.28 14.15
N GLY A 192 3.70 15.01 15.32
CA GLY A 192 3.83 16.01 16.39
C GLY A 192 4.65 17.24 15.99
N GLY A 193 4.13 18.42 16.28
CA GLY A 193 4.76 19.70 16.03
C GLY A 193 4.67 20.20 14.59
N ILE A 194 4.04 19.48 13.64
CA ILE A 194 3.81 20.03 12.29
C ILE A 194 2.76 21.14 12.36
N ASN A 195 1.55 20.76 12.79
CA ASN A 195 0.43 21.67 13.06
C ASN A 195 -0.59 20.89 13.89
N ASP A 196 -0.36 20.80 15.20
CA ASP A 196 -1.07 19.86 16.07
C ASP A 196 -2.58 20.14 16.15
N ALA A 197 -2.98 21.40 16.02
CA ALA A 197 -4.38 21.79 15.97
C ALA A 197 -5.08 21.28 14.70
N LYS A 198 -4.38 21.29 13.56
CA LYS A 198 -4.92 20.84 12.26
C LYS A 198 -4.88 19.31 12.12
N TYR A 199 -3.74 18.69 12.44
CA TYR A 199 -3.49 17.27 12.15
C TYR A 199 -3.81 16.32 13.33
N ARG A 200 -4.04 16.86 14.53
CA ARG A 200 -4.41 16.11 15.75
C ARG A 200 -3.58 14.82 15.94
N PRO A 201 -2.26 14.93 16.16
CA PRO A 201 -1.36 13.78 16.22
C PRO A 201 -1.83 12.70 17.21
N GLY A 202 -1.87 11.46 16.74
CA GLY A 202 -2.33 10.31 17.52
C GLY A 202 -3.84 10.19 17.72
N GLU A 203 -4.67 11.01 17.09
CA GLU A 203 -6.13 10.92 17.17
C GLU A 203 -6.72 10.38 15.86
N PHE A 204 -7.88 9.72 15.96
CA PHE A 204 -8.68 9.41 14.78
C PHE A 204 -9.43 10.67 14.33
N ARG A 205 -9.65 10.81 13.03
CA ARG A 205 -10.55 11.85 12.52
C ARG A 205 -11.97 11.60 13.02
N GLU A 206 -12.70 12.69 13.23
CA GLU A 206 -14.09 12.68 13.71
C GLU A 206 -15.10 12.93 12.59
N THR A 207 -14.63 13.33 11.42
CA THR A 207 -15.43 13.74 10.27
C THR A 207 -14.99 13.02 9.00
N ASP A 208 -15.88 12.94 8.00
CA ASP A 208 -15.68 12.25 6.71
C ASP A 208 -15.20 13.18 5.59
N ASP A 209 -14.56 14.29 5.95
CA ASP A 209 -14.03 15.33 5.05
C ASP A 209 -12.70 14.94 4.38
N VAL A 210 -12.03 13.88 4.84
CA VAL A 210 -10.84 13.32 4.19
C VAL A 210 -11.24 12.45 3.00
N VAL A 211 -10.79 12.84 1.80
CA VAL A 211 -11.07 12.16 0.54
C VAL A 211 -9.78 11.88 -0.22
N ILE A 212 -9.78 10.85 -1.06
CA ILE A 212 -8.75 10.67 -2.07
C ILE A 212 -9.27 11.33 -3.35
N ALA A 213 -8.54 12.33 -3.85
CA ALA A 213 -8.89 13.06 -5.07
C ALA A 213 -7.82 12.85 -6.15
N ASP A 214 -8.23 12.98 -7.41
CA ASP A 214 -7.29 13.09 -8.53
C ASP A 214 -6.70 14.51 -8.64
N TYR A 215 -5.79 14.72 -9.61
CA TYR A 215 -5.16 16.02 -9.86
C TYR A 215 -6.14 17.13 -10.26
N ASP A 216 -7.32 16.78 -10.76
CA ASP A 216 -8.37 17.72 -11.15
C ASP A 216 -9.33 18.03 -9.98
N GLY A 217 -9.10 17.41 -8.80
CA GLY A 217 -9.91 17.58 -7.60
C GLY A 217 -11.16 16.71 -7.54
N ASN A 218 -11.33 15.76 -8.47
CA ASN A 218 -12.47 14.83 -8.42
C ASN A 218 -12.23 13.78 -7.33
N ILE A 219 -13.23 13.51 -6.50
CA ILE A 219 -13.16 12.46 -5.50
C ILE A 219 -13.09 11.10 -6.22
N VAL A 220 -11.95 10.42 -6.11
CA VAL A 220 -11.74 9.07 -6.65
C VAL A 220 -12.11 8.00 -5.64
N HIS A 221 -12.02 8.31 -4.34
CA HIS A 221 -12.41 7.40 -3.27
C HIS A 221 -12.75 8.16 -1.98
N GLN A 222 -13.86 7.77 -1.36
CA GLN A 222 -14.22 8.16 0.00
C GLN A 222 -13.78 7.04 0.96
N PRO A 223 -12.83 7.29 1.87
CA PRO A 223 -12.46 6.35 2.91
C PRO A 223 -13.64 6.03 3.85
N PRO A 224 -13.57 4.91 4.61
CA PRO A 224 -14.63 4.49 5.54
C PRO A 224 -15.05 5.56 6.53
N ALA A 225 -16.30 5.57 6.99
CA ALA A 225 -16.77 6.59 7.93
C ALA A 225 -15.91 6.69 9.21
N ALA A 226 -15.73 7.89 9.75
CA ALA A 226 -14.91 8.21 10.93
C ALA A 226 -15.25 7.31 12.13
N ALA A 227 -16.56 7.13 12.36
CA ALA A 227 -17.08 6.31 13.45
C ALA A 227 -16.69 4.83 13.36
N LEU A 228 -16.36 4.33 12.16
CA LEU A 228 -15.99 2.94 11.92
C LEU A 228 -14.48 2.69 12.06
N LEU A 229 -13.65 3.75 12.08
CA LEU A 229 -12.19 3.60 12.05
C LEU A 229 -11.63 2.74 13.19
N PRO A 230 -12.05 2.90 14.47
CA PRO A 230 -11.51 2.07 15.55
C PRO A 230 -11.77 0.58 15.33
N GLU A 231 -13.02 0.21 15.02
CA GLU A 231 -13.43 -1.17 14.79
C GLU A 231 -12.74 -1.76 13.54
N ARG A 232 -12.66 -0.99 12.45
CA ARG A 232 -12.01 -1.44 11.22
C ARG A 232 -10.51 -1.67 11.41
N LEU A 233 -9.85 -0.81 12.18
CA LEU A 233 -8.44 -0.98 12.50
C LEU A 233 -8.22 -2.25 13.31
N GLU A 234 -9.01 -2.47 14.35
CA GLU A 234 -8.97 -3.71 15.15
C GLU A 234 -9.16 -4.96 14.30
N LYS A 235 -10.12 -4.95 13.36
CA LYS A 235 -10.35 -6.06 12.43
C LYS A 235 -9.21 -6.30 11.44
N SER A 236 -8.42 -5.27 11.11
CA SER A 236 -7.26 -5.42 10.21
C SER A 236 -6.02 -5.99 10.89
N LEU A 237 -5.85 -5.78 12.20
CA LEU A 237 -4.64 -6.18 12.92
C LEU A 237 -4.33 -7.69 12.88
N PRO A 238 -5.32 -8.60 13.01
CA PRO A 238 -5.07 -10.03 12.85
C PRO A 238 -4.57 -10.42 11.46
N VAL A 239 -4.92 -9.68 10.41
CA VAL A 239 -4.46 -9.94 9.04
C VAL A 239 -2.97 -9.64 8.92
N VAL A 240 -2.52 -8.54 9.51
CA VAL A 240 -1.10 -8.13 9.51
C VAL A 240 -0.22 -9.10 10.31
N LYS A 241 -0.81 -9.78 11.30
CA LYS A 241 -0.11 -10.75 12.16
C LYS A 241 -0.16 -12.19 11.64
N GLN A 242 -0.72 -12.43 10.45
CA GLN A 242 -0.69 -13.77 9.87
C GLN A 242 0.77 -14.11 9.51
N PRO A 243 1.28 -15.27 9.96
CA PRO A 243 2.65 -15.70 9.69
C PRO A 243 2.90 -15.93 8.19
#